data_AF-A0A1J1J9L5-F1
#
_entry.id   AF-A0A1J1J9L5-F1
#
_cell.length_a   1.000
_cell.length_b   1.000
_cell.length_c   1.000
_cell.angle_alpha   90.00
_cell.angle_beta   90.00
_cell.angle_gamma   90.00
#
_symmetry.space_group_name_H-M   'P 1'
#
loop_
_entity.id
_entity.type
_entity.pdbx_description
1 polymer ?
#
loop_
_entity_poly.entity_id
_entity_poly.type
_entity_poly.pdbx_seq_one_letter_code
_entity_poly.pdbx_strand_id
1 'polypeptide(L)'
;LTNRHFPSGFDCESYYTCHNLEFIIQRCLEGFWFHRTSETCRVSRDVLDCEFAPPVWPPATDPPPTQPPTTTTPPATTTPPVTTTPPMTTSADVTTSTAASNSPDLVDCPGSGVSVHIHPFSCTRYFMCFDGWLINRTCSPGLFFSRSQMRCVRRSESDCRLDVDSCPADDDPPNVVFLPDQEDCQKYFVCHQGNALEWDCGPTLHWDPNDNWCIREEESDCEPSYPLPDVKDIECPDDTESDIIFLPHPDECQFYFICIDGESTLVRCGRYTLFDHILGKCFFAESARCFNQ
;
A
#
# COMPACT_ATOMS: atom_id res chain seq x y z
N LEU A 1 -3.92 27.14 -29.11
CA LEU A 1 -4.59 27.23 -27.80
C LEU A 1 -3.52 26.93 -26.77
N THR A 2 -3.38 27.86 -25.83
CA THR A 2 -2.23 28.11 -24.96
C THR A 2 -1.80 26.88 -24.16
N ASN A 3 -0.48 26.61 -24.12
CA ASN A 3 0.17 25.67 -23.19
C ASN A 3 -0.15 26.12 -21.77
N ARG A 4 -1.22 25.58 -21.20
CA ARG A 4 -1.62 25.86 -19.82
C ARG A 4 -1.06 24.81 -18.89
N HIS A 5 -0.62 25.29 -17.74
CA HIS A 5 0.03 24.47 -16.73
C HIS A 5 -0.85 24.37 -15.48
N PHE A 6 -0.96 23.18 -14.91
CA PHE A 6 -1.83 22.89 -13.77
C PHE A 6 -1.01 22.30 -12.61
N PRO A 7 -1.30 22.62 -11.34
CA PRO A 7 -0.57 22.04 -10.22
C PRO A 7 -0.76 20.51 -10.15
N SER A 8 0.28 19.79 -9.72
CA SER A 8 0.18 18.37 -9.40
C SER A 8 -0.67 18.16 -8.16
N GLY A 9 -1.43 17.07 -8.15
CA GLY A 9 -2.28 16.70 -7.03
C GLY A 9 -1.57 15.94 -5.89
N PHE A 10 -0.26 15.75 -6.03
CA PHE A 10 0.53 14.87 -5.17
C PHE A 10 1.62 15.62 -4.41
N ASP A 11 2.15 16.69 -4.99
CA ASP A 11 3.21 17.51 -4.44
C ASP A 11 3.20 18.91 -5.09
N CYS A 12 3.84 19.88 -4.44
CA CYS A 12 3.93 21.27 -4.93
C CYS A 12 5.07 21.51 -5.92
N GLU A 13 5.88 20.47 -6.17
CA GLU A 13 7.10 20.54 -6.98
C GLU A 13 6.84 20.11 -8.43
N SER A 14 5.67 19.52 -8.69
CA SER A 14 5.26 19.01 -10.00
C SER A 14 4.04 19.75 -10.55
N TYR A 15 3.92 19.80 -11.88
CA TYR A 15 2.80 20.40 -12.59
C TYR A 15 2.51 19.66 -13.90
N TYR A 16 1.29 19.71 -14.38
CA TYR A 16 0.88 19.14 -15.66
C TYR A 16 0.90 20.17 -16.77
N THR A 17 1.48 19.80 -17.91
CA THR A 17 1.35 20.54 -19.17
C THR A 17 0.36 19.81 -20.05
N CYS A 18 -0.67 20.51 -20.51
CA CYS A 18 -1.60 19.95 -21.49
C CYS A 18 -1.05 20.15 -22.91
N HIS A 19 -0.68 19.07 -23.57
CA HIS A 19 -0.25 19.07 -24.96
C HIS A 19 -1.10 18.08 -25.75
N ASN A 20 -1.83 18.55 -26.77
CA ASN A 20 -2.69 17.71 -27.61
C ASN A 20 -3.69 16.82 -26.83
N LEU A 21 -4.27 17.34 -25.74
CA LEU A 21 -5.21 16.63 -24.84
C LEU A 21 -4.57 15.54 -23.98
N GLU A 22 -3.24 15.48 -23.94
CA GLU A 22 -2.47 14.62 -23.06
C GLU A 22 -1.83 15.46 -21.95
N PHE A 23 -2.00 15.01 -20.70
CA PHE A 23 -1.41 15.68 -19.53
C PHE A 23 -0.06 15.05 -19.23
N ILE A 24 1.01 15.83 -19.43
CA ILE A 24 2.37 15.40 -19.17
C ILE A 24 2.80 16.03 -17.84
N ILE A 25 3.17 15.20 -16.86
CA ILE A 25 3.72 15.68 -15.59
C ILE A 25 5.16 16.16 -15.79
N GLN A 26 5.46 17.34 -15.27
CA GLN A 26 6.79 17.95 -15.26
C GLN A 26 7.10 18.41 -13.85
N ARG A 27 8.40 18.52 -13.53
CA ARG A 27 8.87 18.98 -12.22
C ARG A 27 9.56 20.33 -12.35
N CYS A 28 9.34 21.18 -11.34
CA CYS A 28 10.13 22.38 -11.13
C CYS A 28 11.58 21.99 -10.78
N LEU A 29 12.51 22.91 -11.02
CA LEU A 29 13.89 22.73 -10.54
C LEU A 29 13.90 22.68 -9.01
N GLU A 30 14.88 21.97 -8.48
CA GLU A 30 15.06 21.78 -7.04
C GLU A 30 15.06 23.13 -6.30
N GLY A 31 14.20 23.25 -5.28
CA GLY A 31 14.00 24.50 -4.53
C GLY A 31 13.01 25.49 -5.14
N PHE A 32 12.26 25.11 -6.17
CA PHE A 32 11.17 25.91 -6.75
C PHE A 32 9.83 25.16 -6.70
N TRP A 33 8.74 25.90 -6.47
CA TRP A 33 7.38 25.35 -6.42
C TRP A 33 6.50 25.92 -7.52
N PHE A 34 5.56 25.12 -8.02
CA PHE A 34 4.68 25.54 -9.10
C PHE A 34 3.59 26.50 -8.59
N HIS A 35 3.59 27.74 -9.08
CA HIS A 35 2.61 28.75 -8.70
C HIS A 35 1.47 28.80 -9.72
N ARG A 36 0.28 28.35 -9.30
CA ARG A 36 -0.92 28.19 -10.15
C ARG A 36 -1.32 29.45 -10.91
N THR A 37 -1.37 30.60 -10.24
CA THR A 37 -1.85 31.86 -10.85
C THR A 37 -0.89 32.42 -11.90
N SER A 38 0.41 32.13 -11.77
CA SER A 38 1.42 32.59 -12.72
C SER A 38 1.91 31.50 -13.66
N GLU A 39 1.33 30.29 -13.58
CA GLU A 39 1.69 29.09 -14.35
C GLU A 39 3.21 28.86 -14.47
N THR A 40 3.96 29.15 -13.39
CA THR A 40 5.44 29.17 -13.39
C THR A 40 6.02 28.72 -12.04
N CYS A 41 7.21 28.11 -12.07
CA CYS A 41 7.96 27.71 -10.89
C CYS A 41 8.64 28.92 -10.21
N ARG A 42 8.44 29.11 -8.89
CA ARG A 42 8.96 30.26 -8.14
C ARG A 42 9.60 29.84 -6.81
N VAL A 43 10.49 30.70 -6.30
CA VAL A 43 11.33 30.47 -5.09
C VAL A 43 10.68 30.86 -3.76
N SER A 44 9.38 31.17 -3.72
CA SER A 44 8.73 31.58 -2.47
C SER A 44 7.77 30.52 -1.95
N ARG A 45 7.85 30.27 -0.65
CA ARG A 45 6.95 29.46 0.18
C ARG A 45 5.54 30.08 0.34
N ASP A 46 5.31 31.28 -0.22
CA ASP A 46 4.04 32.01 -0.18
C ASP A 46 3.05 31.62 -1.31
N VAL A 47 3.17 30.41 -1.88
CA VAL A 47 2.17 29.87 -2.81
C VAL A 47 0.94 29.43 -2.01
N LEU A 48 0.00 30.35 -1.82
CA LEU A 48 -1.28 30.16 -1.12
C LEU A 48 -2.28 29.26 -1.89
N ASP A 49 -1.82 28.17 -2.51
CA ASP A 49 -2.67 27.30 -3.34
C ASP A 49 -2.13 25.85 -3.42
N CYS A 50 -1.49 25.38 -2.35
CA CYS A 50 -1.07 23.99 -2.15
C CYS A 50 -1.82 23.38 -0.94
N GLU A 51 -3.15 23.30 -1.04
CA GLU A 51 -3.99 22.64 -0.03
C GLU A 51 -4.57 21.34 -0.59
N PHE A 52 -4.00 20.20 -0.17
CA PHE A 52 -4.76 18.96 -0.03
C PHE A 52 -5.21 18.83 1.42
N ALA A 53 -6.28 19.53 1.78
CA ALA A 53 -7.14 19.13 2.88
C ALA A 53 -8.46 18.58 2.28
N PRO A 54 -8.97 17.40 2.72
CA PRO A 54 -10.30 16.91 2.33
C PRO A 54 -11.44 17.81 2.87
N PRO A 55 -12.69 17.67 2.36
CA PRO A 55 -13.56 18.79 1.96
C PRO A 55 -14.45 19.35 3.09
N VAL A 56 -14.83 20.62 2.97
CA VAL A 56 -15.89 21.24 3.80
C VAL A 56 -17.15 21.47 2.95
N TRP A 57 -18.22 20.74 3.23
CA TRP A 57 -19.62 21.10 2.86
C TRP A 57 -20.21 21.93 4.02
N PRO A 58 -20.98 23.04 3.81
CA PRO A 58 -22.40 23.01 3.38
C PRO A 58 -22.89 24.36 2.71
N PRO A 59 -24.19 24.72 2.67
CA PRO A 59 -25.43 24.02 2.30
C PRO A 59 -26.04 24.56 0.97
N ALA A 60 -27.03 23.85 0.44
CA ALA A 60 -27.76 24.17 -0.80
C ALA A 60 -28.35 25.60 -0.84
N THR A 61 -28.18 26.29 -1.97
CA THR A 61 -29.00 27.45 -2.37
C THR A 61 -29.31 27.41 -3.88
N ASP A 62 -30.54 27.82 -4.20
CA ASP A 62 -31.32 27.56 -5.42
C ASP A 62 -30.70 28.02 -6.76
N PRO A 63 -31.14 27.43 -7.91
CA PRO A 63 -30.62 27.77 -9.23
C PRO A 63 -31.39 28.95 -9.87
N PRO A 64 -30.70 29.82 -10.62
CA PRO A 64 -31.38 30.56 -11.69
C PRO A 64 -30.54 30.71 -12.97
N PRO A 65 -31.11 31.21 -14.08
CA PRO A 65 -32.05 30.54 -14.95
C PRO A 65 -31.40 30.15 -16.30
N THR A 66 -31.99 29.15 -16.93
CA THR A 66 -31.84 28.74 -18.33
C THR A 66 -31.75 29.90 -19.33
N GLN A 67 -30.83 29.78 -20.30
CA GLN A 67 -31.00 30.38 -21.63
C GLN A 67 -30.93 29.31 -22.75
N PRO A 68 -31.76 29.44 -23.81
CA PRO A 68 -32.00 28.42 -24.85
C PRO A 68 -30.99 28.50 -26.03
N PRO A 69 -31.07 27.58 -27.02
CA PRO A 69 -29.92 26.90 -27.60
C PRO A 69 -29.32 27.61 -28.81
N THR A 70 -28.05 27.33 -29.09
CA THR A 70 -27.46 27.54 -30.42
C THR A 70 -26.98 26.22 -31.01
N THR A 71 -27.84 25.70 -31.85
CA THR A 71 -27.62 24.66 -32.86
C THR A 71 -26.49 25.08 -33.79
N THR A 72 -25.45 24.26 -33.96
CA THR A 72 -24.71 24.21 -35.23
C THR A 72 -24.27 22.77 -35.55
N THR A 73 -24.53 22.45 -36.80
CA THR A 73 -24.54 21.17 -37.53
C THR A 73 -23.20 20.43 -37.53
N PRO A 74 -23.17 19.09 -37.51
CA PRO A 74 -21.95 18.32 -37.68
C PRO A 74 -21.59 18.13 -39.15
N PRO A 75 -20.30 18.22 -39.54
CA PRO A 75 -19.86 17.63 -40.79
C PRO A 75 -19.05 16.34 -40.56
N ALA A 76 -19.60 15.29 -41.16
CA ALA A 76 -18.94 14.25 -41.94
C ALA A 76 -17.81 13.41 -41.31
N THR A 77 -18.23 12.19 -40.97
CA THR A 77 -17.48 10.94 -40.98
C THR A 77 -16.59 10.78 -42.21
N THR A 78 -15.31 10.45 -42.01
CA THR A 78 -14.51 9.71 -42.99
C THR A 78 -13.75 8.58 -42.28
N THR A 79 -13.96 7.37 -42.81
CA THR A 79 -13.41 6.06 -42.41
C THR A 79 -11.88 5.98 -42.55
N PRO A 80 -11.19 5.16 -41.74
CA PRO A 80 -9.75 4.94 -41.84
C PRO A 80 -9.38 3.93 -42.95
N PRO A 81 -8.19 4.02 -43.56
CA PRO A 81 -7.63 2.91 -44.32
C PRO A 81 -6.87 1.96 -43.40
N VAL A 82 -7.30 0.70 -43.44
CA VAL A 82 -6.63 -0.48 -42.90
C VAL A 82 -5.25 -0.62 -43.57
N THR A 83 -4.19 -0.82 -42.79
CA THR A 83 -2.88 -1.21 -43.31
C THR A 83 -2.43 -2.51 -42.65
N THR A 84 -2.07 -3.43 -43.54
CA THR A 84 -1.85 -4.86 -43.38
C THR A 84 -0.50 -5.23 -42.77
N THR A 85 -0.53 -6.29 -41.98
CA THR A 85 0.57 -7.10 -41.42
C THR A 85 1.53 -7.65 -42.48
N PRO A 86 2.79 -7.92 -42.09
CA PRO A 86 3.57 -9.02 -42.66
C PRO A 86 3.71 -10.20 -41.67
N PRO A 87 3.99 -11.43 -42.18
CA PRO A 87 3.87 -12.67 -41.44
C PRO A 87 5.18 -13.01 -40.70
N MET A 88 5.06 -13.61 -39.51
CA MET A 88 6.17 -14.34 -38.88
C MET A 88 6.00 -15.84 -39.14
N THR A 89 7.04 -16.39 -39.75
CA THR A 89 7.24 -17.76 -40.16
C THR A 89 7.37 -18.72 -38.98
N THR A 90 6.67 -19.84 -39.11
CA THR A 90 6.77 -21.04 -38.27
C THR A 90 8.12 -21.72 -38.50
N SER A 91 8.82 -22.08 -37.43
CA SER A 91 9.83 -23.14 -37.48
C SER A 91 9.70 -24.00 -36.23
N ALA A 92 9.32 -25.25 -36.45
CA ALA A 92 9.28 -26.29 -35.44
C ALA A 92 10.70 -26.77 -35.17
N ASP A 93 11.07 -26.88 -33.90
CA ASP A 93 11.99 -27.91 -33.46
C ASP A 93 11.59 -28.41 -32.08
N VAL A 94 11.30 -29.70 -32.05
CA VAL A 94 11.00 -30.49 -30.86
C VAL A 94 12.33 -30.90 -30.26
N THR A 95 12.63 -30.42 -29.06
CA THR A 95 13.61 -31.10 -28.20
C THR A 95 13.09 -31.14 -26.78
N THR A 96 12.83 -32.35 -26.33
CA THR A 96 12.45 -32.72 -24.97
C THR A 96 13.64 -32.45 -24.04
N SER A 97 13.47 -31.58 -23.04
CA SER A 97 14.39 -31.50 -21.91
C SER A 97 13.63 -31.06 -20.66
N THR A 98 13.45 -32.02 -19.76
CA THR A 98 13.19 -31.82 -18.33
C THR A 98 14.20 -30.84 -17.74
N ALA A 99 13.71 -29.68 -17.30
CA ALA A 99 14.42 -28.79 -16.39
C ALA A 99 13.38 -28.17 -15.45
N ALA A 100 13.52 -28.48 -14.16
CA ALA A 100 12.83 -27.78 -13.09
C ALA A 100 13.18 -26.29 -13.16
N SER A 101 12.16 -25.44 -13.32
CA SER A 101 12.29 -23.99 -13.32
C SER A 101 11.63 -23.46 -12.06
N ASN A 102 12.46 -22.97 -11.15
CA ASN A 102 12.04 -22.03 -10.12
C ASN A 102 11.70 -20.71 -10.84
N SER A 103 10.42 -20.51 -11.14
CA SER A 103 9.79 -19.27 -11.64
C SER A 103 8.43 -19.16 -10.96
N PRO A 104 7.97 -17.97 -10.53
CA PRO A 104 6.80 -17.84 -9.67
C PRO A 104 5.43 -18.06 -10.37
N ASP A 105 5.42 -18.66 -11.56
CA ASP A 105 4.21 -19.08 -12.28
C ASP A 105 3.79 -20.51 -11.89
N LEU A 106 3.53 -20.73 -10.60
CA LEU A 106 3.04 -22.02 -10.07
C LEU A 106 1.51 -22.16 -10.24
N VAL A 107 0.97 -21.90 -11.44
CA VAL A 107 -0.45 -22.17 -11.73
C VAL A 107 -0.54 -23.18 -12.86
N ASP A 108 -0.75 -24.44 -12.49
CA ASP A 108 -0.95 -25.53 -13.44
C ASP A 108 -2.37 -25.48 -14.02
N CYS A 109 -2.48 -25.15 -15.32
CA CYS A 109 -3.77 -25.06 -15.99
C CYS A 109 -4.21 -26.42 -16.53
N PRO A 110 -5.43 -26.88 -16.23
CA PRO A 110 -5.94 -28.11 -16.79
C PRO A 110 -6.07 -27.99 -18.32
N GLY A 111 -5.71 -29.05 -19.06
CA GLY A 111 -5.72 -29.09 -20.52
C GLY A 111 -7.10 -28.99 -21.18
N SER A 112 -8.18 -28.91 -20.39
CA SER A 112 -9.54 -28.69 -20.86
C SER A 112 -10.39 -27.99 -19.79
N GLY A 113 -11.25 -27.08 -20.21
CA GLY A 113 -12.20 -26.39 -19.32
C GLY A 113 -11.72 -25.01 -18.85
N VAL A 114 -12.49 -24.43 -17.92
CA VAL A 114 -12.20 -23.11 -17.33
C VAL A 114 -11.94 -23.27 -15.84
N SER A 115 -10.81 -22.75 -15.37
CA SER A 115 -10.53 -22.60 -13.94
C SER A 115 -10.03 -21.21 -13.64
N VAL A 116 -10.34 -20.69 -12.45
CA VAL A 116 -9.90 -19.35 -12.03
C VAL A 116 -9.21 -19.46 -10.67
N HIS A 117 -8.06 -18.79 -10.55
CA HIS A 117 -7.17 -18.85 -9.40
C HIS A 117 -6.80 -17.43 -8.95
N ILE A 118 -6.59 -17.26 -7.65
CA ILE A 118 -6.09 -16.01 -7.06
C ILE A 118 -4.65 -15.78 -7.56
N HIS A 119 -4.30 -14.54 -7.85
CA HIS A 119 -2.93 -14.20 -8.21
C HIS A 119 -2.06 -14.10 -6.94
N PRO A 120 -0.87 -14.74 -6.90
CA PRO A 120 -0.08 -14.93 -5.68
C PRO A 120 0.47 -13.62 -5.09
N PHE A 121 0.63 -12.58 -5.92
CA PHE A 121 1.19 -11.29 -5.48
C PHE A 121 0.23 -10.11 -5.62
N SER A 122 -1.03 -10.35 -6.00
CA SER A 122 -1.95 -9.25 -6.30
C SER A 122 -3.41 -9.65 -6.19
N CYS A 123 -4.13 -9.12 -5.20
CA CYS A 123 -5.57 -9.37 -5.08
C CYS A 123 -6.41 -8.61 -6.12
N THR A 124 -5.85 -7.64 -6.83
CA THR A 124 -6.50 -6.93 -7.94
C THR A 124 -6.33 -7.66 -9.27
N ARG A 125 -5.55 -8.76 -9.29
CA ARG A 125 -5.35 -9.62 -10.45
C ARG A 125 -5.79 -11.04 -10.12
N TYR A 126 -6.07 -11.80 -11.17
CA TYR A 126 -6.41 -13.21 -11.05
C TYR A 126 -6.01 -13.95 -12.31
N PHE A 127 -5.77 -15.25 -12.18
CA PHE A 127 -5.47 -16.12 -13.30
C PHE A 127 -6.71 -16.85 -13.78
N MET A 128 -6.97 -16.78 -15.08
CA MET A 128 -8.02 -17.57 -15.75
C MET A 128 -7.33 -18.56 -16.68
N CYS A 129 -7.53 -19.85 -16.42
CA CYS A 129 -7.16 -20.91 -17.34
C CYS A 129 -8.31 -21.17 -18.32
N PHE A 130 -7.99 -21.35 -19.60
CA PHE A 130 -8.92 -21.80 -20.62
C PHE A 130 -8.21 -22.82 -21.53
N ASP A 131 -8.63 -24.09 -21.48
CA ASP A 131 -8.06 -25.17 -22.30
C ASP A 131 -6.51 -25.22 -22.30
N GLY A 132 -5.92 -25.19 -21.10
CA GLY A 132 -4.46 -25.19 -20.90
C GLY A 132 -3.78 -23.82 -21.02
N TRP A 133 -4.49 -22.76 -21.43
CA TRP A 133 -3.92 -21.41 -21.54
C TRP A 133 -4.12 -20.60 -20.26
N LEU A 134 -3.03 -20.15 -19.65
CA LEU A 134 -3.05 -19.22 -18.52
C LEU A 134 -3.22 -17.78 -19.00
N ILE A 135 -4.24 -17.10 -18.50
CA ILE A 135 -4.53 -15.70 -18.82
C ILE A 135 -4.51 -14.89 -17.52
N ASN A 136 -3.57 -13.95 -17.40
CA ASN A 136 -3.56 -12.98 -16.31
C ASN A 136 -4.59 -11.88 -16.59
N ARG A 137 -5.54 -11.70 -15.67
CA ARG A 137 -6.62 -10.72 -15.76
C ARG A 137 -6.49 -9.72 -14.61
N THR A 138 -6.85 -8.47 -14.89
CA THR A 138 -6.90 -7.40 -13.88
C THR A 138 -8.36 -7.03 -13.63
N CYS A 139 -8.74 -6.91 -12.36
CA CYS A 139 -10.02 -6.34 -11.97
C CYS A 139 -10.10 -4.85 -12.35
N SER A 140 -11.32 -4.31 -12.43
CA SER A 140 -11.48 -2.86 -12.57
C SER A 140 -10.82 -2.14 -11.39
N PRO A 141 -10.35 -0.89 -11.57
CA PRO A 141 -9.68 -0.14 -10.51
C PRO A 141 -10.49 -0.13 -9.20
N GLY A 142 -9.85 -0.46 -8.08
CA GLY A 142 -10.47 -0.51 -6.76
C GLY A 142 -11.26 -1.78 -6.43
N LEU A 143 -11.27 -2.80 -7.31
CA LEU A 143 -11.89 -4.09 -7.05
C LEU A 143 -10.84 -5.20 -6.86
N PHE A 144 -11.20 -6.19 -6.06
CA PHE A 144 -10.36 -7.32 -5.66
C PHE A 144 -11.04 -8.63 -6.05
N PHE A 145 -10.28 -9.60 -6.56
CA PHE A 145 -10.83 -10.86 -7.00
C PHE A 145 -11.19 -11.75 -5.81
N SER A 146 -12.47 -12.14 -5.74
CA SER A 146 -12.92 -13.18 -4.81
C SER A 146 -13.03 -14.53 -5.52
N ARG A 147 -12.37 -15.54 -4.97
CA ARG A 147 -12.41 -16.92 -5.47
C ARG A 147 -13.73 -17.59 -5.13
N SER A 148 -14.23 -17.43 -3.91
CA SER A 148 -15.53 -17.99 -3.49
C SER A 148 -16.69 -17.45 -4.33
N GLN A 149 -16.61 -16.19 -4.75
CA GLN A 149 -17.64 -15.56 -5.59
C GLN A 149 -17.31 -15.57 -7.08
N MET A 150 -16.10 -16.00 -7.47
CA MET A 150 -15.58 -16.04 -8.83
C MET A 150 -15.72 -14.69 -9.58
N ARG A 151 -15.60 -13.56 -8.87
CA ARG A 151 -15.81 -12.22 -9.41
C ARG A 151 -14.97 -11.17 -8.69
N CYS A 152 -14.73 -10.04 -9.35
CA CYS A 152 -14.16 -8.86 -8.72
C CYS A 152 -15.20 -8.20 -7.80
N VAL A 153 -14.85 -8.04 -6.53
CA VAL A 153 -15.68 -7.51 -5.44
C VAL A 153 -14.96 -6.36 -4.75
N ARG A 154 -15.60 -5.73 -3.76
CA ARG A 154 -14.90 -4.80 -2.86
C ARG A 154 -13.91 -5.57 -1.97
N ARG A 155 -12.90 -4.88 -1.45
CA ARG A 155 -11.89 -5.51 -0.58
C ARG A 155 -12.48 -6.24 0.61
N SER A 156 -13.41 -5.61 1.33
CA SER A 156 -14.09 -6.22 2.48
C SER A 156 -14.95 -7.45 2.15
N GLU A 157 -15.26 -7.69 0.88
CA GLU A 157 -16.00 -8.88 0.40
C GLU A 157 -15.06 -9.94 -0.22
N SER A 158 -13.76 -9.63 -0.35
CA SER A 158 -12.76 -10.46 -1.00
C SER A 158 -12.19 -11.49 -0.03
N ASP A 159 -12.07 -12.74 -0.48
CA ASP A 159 -11.38 -13.83 0.21
C ASP A 159 -9.92 -13.99 -0.24
N CYS A 160 -9.43 -13.07 -1.09
CA CYS A 160 -8.01 -13.02 -1.43
C CYS A 160 -7.20 -12.51 -0.24
N ARG A 161 -6.31 -13.37 0.26
CA ARG A 161 -5.24 -13.02 1.20
C ARG A 161 -3.91 -13.29 0.52
N LEU A 162 -3.05 -12.27 0.49
CA LEU A 162 -1.69 -12.42 -0.03
C LEU A 162 -0.83 -12.92 1.12
N ASP A 163 -0.53 -14.22 1.12
CA ASP A 163 0.50 -14.80 1.97
C ASP A 163 1.87 -14.47 1.37
N VAL A 164 2.20 -13.18 1.40
CA VAL A 164 3.43 -12.65 0.83
C VAL A 164 4.33 -12.25 1.99
N ASP A 165 5.19 -13.17 2.41
CA ASP A 165 6.19 -12.89 3.45
C ASP A 165 7.34 -11.99 2.93
N SER A 166 7.33 -11.63 1.64
CA SER A 166 8.44 -10.93 0.99
C SER A 166 8.00 -10.06 -0.18
N CYS A 167 8.57 -8.87 -0.30
CA CYS A 167 8.25 -7.96 -1.39
C CYS A 167 8.62 -8.51 -2.78
N PRO A 168 7.78 -8.27 -3.82
CA PRO A 168 8.11 -8.63 -5.19
C PRO A 168 9.31 -7.82 -5.69
N ALA A 169 10.16 -8.43 -6.53
CA ALA A 169 11.36 -7.78 -7.06
C ALA A 169 11.04 -6.57 -7.96
N ASP A 170 9.96 -6.68 -8.74
CA ASP A 170 9.53 -5.64 -9.68
C ASP A 170 8.28 -4.92 -9.15
N ASP A 171 8.26 -3.59 -9.30
CA ASP A 171 7.10 -2.76 -8.94
C ASP A 171 5.98 -2.86 -9.98
N ASP A 172 4.75 -2.93 -9.50
CA ASP A 172 3.53 -2.78 -10.30
C ASP A 172 2.77 -1.54 -9.81
N PRO A 173 2.98 -0.35 -10.39
CA PRO A 173 2.41 0.91 -9.91
C PRO A 173 0.89 0.91 -9.61
N PRO A 174 0.02 0.27 -10.41
CA PRO A 174 -1.41 0.15 -10.06
C PRO A 174 -1.69 -0.83 -8.91
N ASN A 175 -0.73 -1.67 -8.53
CA ASN A 175 -0.88 -2.77 -7.58
C ASN A 175 0.24 -2.75 -6.53
N VAL A 176 0.25 -1.69 -5.72
CA VAL A 176 1.18 -1.57 -4.58
C VAL A 176 0.93 -2.71 -3.60
N VAL A 177 2.01 -3.42 -3.24
CA VAL A 177 1.97 -4.51 -2.25
C VAL A 177 2.25 -3.93 -0.86
N PHE A 178 1.41 -4.31 0.09
CA PHE A 178 1.54 -3.97 1.49
C PHE A 178 1.70 -5.25 2.30
N LEU A 179 2.62 -5.25 3.27
CA LEU A 179 2.81 -6.37 4.19
C LEU A 179 2.48 -5.90 5.61
N PRO A 180 1.73 -6.69 6.41
CA PRO A 180 1.58 -6.40 7.82
C PRO A 180 2.92 -6.57 8.54
N ASP A 181 3.15 -5.79 9.59
CA ASP A 181 4.16 -6.18 10.57
C ASP A 181 3.59 -7.31 11.44
N GLN A 182 4.35 -8.40 11.54
CA GLN A 182 3.94 -9.62 12.25
C GLN A 182 4.08 -9.49 13.77
N GLU A 183 4.70 -8.42 14.25
CA GLU A 183 5.11 -8.23 15.64
C GLU A 183 4.54 -6.93 16.24
N ASP A 184 4.25 -5.94 15.41
CA ASP A 184 3.73 -4.63 15.81
C ASP A 184 2.54 -4.23 14.93
N CYS A 185 1.32 -4.38 15.45
CA CYS A 185 0.11 -4.04 14.70
C CYS A 185 0.00 -2.55 14.34
N GLN A 186 0.77 -1.65 14.97
CA GLN A 186 0.83 -0.25 14.56
C GLN A 186 1.67 -0.07 13.29
N LYS A 187 2.37 -1.10 12.81
CA LYS A 187 3.28 -1.00 11.68
C LYS A 187 2.84 -1.83 10.49
N TYR A 188 3.26 -1.35 9.32
CA TYR A 188 3.07 -2.04 8.05
C TYR A 188 4.22 -1.70 7.12
N PHE A 189 4.34 -2.45 6.03
CA PHE A 189 5.37 -2.23 5.03
C PHE A 189 4.75 -1.91 3.69
N VAL A 190 5.39 -0.99 2.97
CA VAL A 190 5.10 -0.71 1.56
C VAL A 190 6.25 -1.28 0.74
N CYS A 191 5.92 -2.13 -0.22
CA CYS A 191 6.94 -2.74 -1.08
C CYS A 191 7.40 -1.78 -2.17
N HIS A 192 8.72 -1.71 -2.37
CA HIS A 192 9.35 -0.99 -3.46
C HIS A 192 10.63 -1.70 -3.93
N GLN A 193 10.67 -2.16 -5.18
CA GLN A 193 11.81 -2.82 -5.82
C GLN A 193 12.40 -3.96 -4.98
N GLY A 194 11.54 -4.85 -4.46
CA GLY A 194 11.94 -5.96 -3.58
C GLY A 194 12.19 -5.58 -2.12
N ASN A 195 12.12 -4.31 -1.75
CA ASN A 195 12.36 -3.86 -0.37
C ASN A 195 11.05 -3.57 0.36
N ALA A 196 10.96 -4.05 1.60
CA ALA A 196 9.89 -3.70 2.52
C ALA A 196 10.26 -2.40 3.25
N LEU A 197 9.60 -1.30 2.91
CA LEU A 197 9.78 -0.02 3.57
C LEU A 197 8.80 0.07 4.74
N GLU A 198 9.29 0.28 5.96
CA GLU A 198 8.48 0.37 7.18
C GLU A 198 7.69 1.68 7.26
N TRP A 199 6.44 1.59 7.72
CA TRP A 199 5.55 2.72 7.98
C TRP A 199 4.75 2.48 9.26
N ASP A 200 4.45 3.57 9.96
CA ASP A 200 3.59 3.56 11.14
C ASP A 200 2.17 3.99 10.78
N CYS A 201 1.20 3.28 11.32
CA CYS A 201 -0.16 3.77 11.51
C CYS A 201 -0.16 4.93 12.51
N GLY A 202 -1.17 5.80 12.42
CA GLY A 202 -1.35 6.87 13.39
C GLY A 202 -1.45 6.34 14.83
N PRO A 203 -1.28 7.20 15.84
CA PRO A 203 -1.50 6.81 17.24
C PRO A 203 -2.89 6.16 17.38
N THR A 204 -2.95 5.07 18.15
CA THR A 204 -4.17 4.26 18.42
C THR A 204 -4.81 3.59 17.20
N LEU A 205 -4.08 3.44 16.09
CA LEU A 205 -4.55 2.72 14.91
C LEU A 205 -3.66 1.50 14.65
N HIS A 206 -4.31 0.40 14.27
CA HIS A 206 -3.66 -0.83 13.84
C HIS A 206 -3.86 -1.05 12.35
N TRP A 207 -2.84 -1.59 11.70
CA TRP A 207 -2.90 -2.00 10.30
C TRP A 207 -3.85 -3.18 10.15
N ASP A 208 -4.88 -3.03 9.32
CA ASP A 208 -5.72 -4.13 8.93
C ASP A 208 -5.14 -4.84 7.68
N PRO A 209 -4.70 -6.11 7.78
CA PRO A 209 -4.13 -6.84 6.65
C PRO A 209 -5.17 -7.24 5.59
N ASN A 210 -6.46 -7.24 5.92
CA ASN A 210 -7.54 -7.56 4.99
C ASN A 210 -7.93 -6.32 4.17
N ASP A 211 -8.01 -5.16 4.82
CA ASP A 211 -8.41 -3.90 4.19
C ASP A 211 -7.23 -3.06 3.67
N ASN A 212 -6.00 -3.42 4.01
CA ASN A 212 -4.78 -2.67 3.72
C ASN A 212 -4.91 -1.19 4.13
N TRP A 213 -5.39 -0.97 5.36
CA TRP A 213 -5.63 0.37 5.89
C TRP A 213 -5.48 0.38 7.41
N CYS A 214 -5.06 1.52 7.96
CA CYS A 214 -4.99 1.71 9.42
C CYS A 214 -6.40 1.97 9.98
N ILE A 215 -6.92 1.04 10.76
CA ILE A 215 -8.22 1.12 11.43
C ILE A 215 -8.02 1.13 12.95
N ARG A 216 -9.10 1.29 13.72
CA ARG A 216 -9.03 1.22 15.19
C ARG A 216 -8.60 -0.18 15.63
N GLU A 217 -7.85 -0.25 16.72
CA GLU A 217 -7.34 -1.51 17.29
C GLU A 217 -8.42 -2.59 17.47
N GLU A 218 -9.62 -2.20 17.91
CA GLU A 218 -10.76 -3.08 18.17
C GLU A 218 -11.45 -3.64 16.91
N GLU A 219 -11.17 -3.04 15.75
CA GLU A 219 -11.73 -3.42 14.44
C GLU A 219 -10.68 -4.05 13.52
N SER A 220 -9.41 -4.07 13.94
CA SER A 220 -8.31 -4.58 13.14
C SER A 220 -8.24 -6.09 13.25
N ASP A 221 -8.13 -6.76 12.11
CA ASP A 221 -7.84 -8.20 12.02
C ASP A 221 -6.32 -8.50 12.16
N CYS A 222 -5.53 -7.59 12.76
CA CYS A 222 -4.13 -7.83 13.02
C CYS A 222 -3.95 -8.83 14.17
N GLU A 223 -3.47 -10.02 13.82
CA GLU A 223 -3.05 -11.03 14.79
C GLU A 223 -1.51 -11.03 14.87
N PRO A 224 -0.90 -10.48 15.94
CA PRO A 224 0.54 -10.57 16.10
C PRO A 224 0.95 -12.04 16.21
N SER A 225 1.97 -12.42 15.45
CA SER A 225 2.48 -13.79 15.33
C SER A 225 3.08 -14.35 16.63
N TYR A 226 3.31 -13.48 17.61
CA TYR A 226 3.58 -13.90 18.98
C TYR A 226 2.26 -13.85 19.77
N PRO A 227 1.74 -14.99 20.26
CA PRO A 227 0.88 -14.91 21.42
C PRO A 227 1.69 -14.18 22.48
N LEU A 228 1.19 -13.04 22.98
CA LEU A 228 1.73 -12.39 24.17
C LEU A 228 1.96 -13.52 25.19
N PRO A 229 3.23 -13.84 25.55
CA PRO A 229 3.47 -14.92 26.48
C PRO A 229 2.64 -14.64 27.72
N ASP A 230 1.83 -15.62 28.15
CA ASP A 230 0.97 -15.53 29.33
C ASP A 230 1.76 -14.79 30.41
N VAL A 231 1.34 -13.56 30.70
CA VAL A 231 2.03 -12.67 31.62
C VAL A 231 2.08 -13.44 32.94
N LYS A 232 3.27 -13.91 33.33
CA LYS A 232 3.52 -14.16 34.74
C LYS A 232 3.41 -12.79 35.37
N ASP A 233 2.32 -12.56 36.11
CA ASP A 233 2.07 -11.33 36.88
C ASP A 233 3.39 -10.89 37.52
N ILE A 234 4.01 -9.86 36.95
CA ILE A 234 5.23 -9.31 37.52
C ILE A 234 4.78 -8.39 38.64
N GLU A 235 5.27 -8.63 39.85
CA GLU A 235 4.94 -7.77 40.98
C GLU A 235 5.63 -6.42 40.76
N CYS A 236 4.83 -5.39 40.45
CA CYS A 236 5.32 -4.03 40.43
C CYS A 236 5.79 -3.64 41.84
N PRO A 237 6.95 -2.97 41.99
CA PRO A 237 7.35 -2.41 43.27
C PRO A 237 6.25 -1.47 43.80
N ASP A 238 5.89 -1.62 45.07
CA ASP A 238 4.99 -0.70 45.78
C ASP A 238 5.68 0.67 45.87
N ASP A 239 5.34 1.58 44.97
CA ASP A 239 5.80 2.96 45.06
C ASP A 239 4.68 3.89 45.52
N THR A 240 4.99 4.68 46.54
CA THR A 240 4.05 5.63 47.16
C THR A 240 4.06 6.99 46.47
N GLU A 241 4.92 7.17 45.47
CA GLU A 241 4.95 8.31 44.57
C GLU A 241 4.54 7.83 43.17
N SER A 242 3.71 8.61 42.46
CA SER A 242 3.06 8.27 41.19
C SER A 242 4.02 8.21 39.99
N ASP A 243 5.16 7.54 40.14
CA ASP A 243 6.18 7.41 39.11
C ASP A 243 5.93 6.20 38.20
N ILE A 244 6.29 6.35 36.92
CA ILE A 244 6.25 5.27 35.93
C ILE A 244 7.54 4.46 36.08
N ILE A 245 7.41 3.16 36.39
CA ILE A 245 8.56 2.25 36.59
C ILE A 245 8.72 1.35 35.36
N PHE A 246 9.96 1.18 34.91
CA PHE A 246 10.31 0.29 33.79
C PHE A 246 11.09 -0.93 34.30
N LEU A 247 10.57 -2.14 34.08
CA LEU A 247 11.20 -3.39 34.51
C LEU A 247 11.60 -4.24 33.29
N PRO A 248 12.77 -4.91 33.30
CA PRO A 248 13.14 -5.79 32.19
C PRO A 248 12.29 -7.07 32.17
N HIS A 249 12.03 -7.61 30.98
CA HIS A 249 11.48 -8.96 30.89
C HIS A 249 12.53 -10.02 31.28
N PRO A 250 12.17 -11.08 32.03
CA PRO A 250 13.13 -12.04 32.55
C PRO A 250 13.81 -12.88 31.47
N ASP A 251 13.07 -13.25 30.42
CA ASP A 251 13.53 -14.23 29.43
C ASP A 251 13.77 -13.63 28.04
N GLU A 252 13.27 -12.41 27.80
CA GLU A 252 13.20 -11.85 26.45
C GLU A 252 13.64 -10.40 26.45
N CYS A 253 14.86 -10.15 26.00
CA CYS A 253 15.46 -8.82 26.02
C CYS A 253 14.75 -7.77 25.13
N GLN A 254 13.93 -8.23 24.19
CA GLN A 254 13.12 -7.36 23.35
C GLN A 254 11.90 -6.76 24.08
N PHE A 255 11.56 -7.29 25.26
CA PHE A 255 10.40 -6.87 26.03
C PHE A 255 10.79 -6.26 27.39
N TYR A 256 9.93 -5.39 27.90
CA TYR A 256 10.00 -4.78 29.22
C TYR A 256 8.58 -4.51 29.73
N PHE A 257 8.43 -4.35 31.04
CA PHE A 257 7.17 -3.99 31.66
C PHE A 257 7.17 -2.52 32.04
N ILE A 258 6.03 -1.87 31.82
CA ILE A 258 5.73 -0.55 32.39
C ILE A 258 4.78 -0.75 33.54
N CYS A 259 5.17 -0.31 34.73
CA CYS A 259 4.35 -0.31 35.93
C CYS A 259 3.78 1.10 36.14
N ILE A 260 2.47 1.19 36.25
CA ILE A 260 1.73 2.42 36.57
C ILE A 260 0.73 2.08 37.66
N ASP A 261 0.79 2.74 38.81
CA ASP A 261 -0.11 2.51 39.95
C ASP A 261 -0.22 1.04 40.40
N GLY A 262 0.87 0.28 40.26
CA GLY A 262 0.95 -1.15 40.62
C GLY A 262 0.46 -2.12 39.53
N GLU A 263 -0.04 -1.62 38.40
CA GLU A 263 -0.44 -2.44 37.26
C GLU A 263 0.67 -2.48 36.20
N SER A 264 1.05 -3.68 35.76
CA SER A 264 2.11 -3.88 34.76
C SER A 264 1.54 -4.13 33.37
N THR A 265 2.09 -3.46 32.38
CA THR A 265 1.84 -3.73 30.95
C THR A 265 3.13 -4.20 30.29
N LEU A 266 3.05 -5.31 29.55
CA LEU A 266 4.16 -5.80 28.72
C LEU A 266 4.30 -4.93 27.47
N VAL A 267 5.50 -4.43 27.21
CA VAL A 267 5.82 -3.55 26.08
C VAL A 267 7.05 -4.07 25.36
N ARG A 268 7.03 -4.00 24.02
CA ARG A 268 8.17 -4.37 23.18
C ARG A 268 8.98 -3.14 22.81
N CYS A 269 10.30 -3.30 22.78
CA CYS A 269 11.17 -2.34 22.14
C CYS A 269 10.99 -2.36 20.62
N GLY A 270 11.15 -1.20 19.97
CA GLY A 270 11.06 -1.12 18.51
C GLY A 270 12.13 -1.96 17.80
N ARG A 271 11.95 -2.21 16.49
CA ARG A 271 12.89 -3.01 15.69
C ARG A 271 14.34 -2.56 15.88
N TYR A 272 15.24 -3.54 15.90
CA TYR A 272 16.69 -3.37 16.10
C TYR A 272 17.10 -2.77 17.46
N THR A 273 16.16 -2.64 18.40
CA THR A 273 16.45 -2.20 19.77
C THR A 273 16.06 -3.27 20.78
N LEU A 274 16.76 -3.30 21.90
CA LEU A 274 16.52 -4.17 23.04
C LEU A 274 16.47 -3.34 24.31
N PHE A 275 15.77 -3.81 25.33
CA PHE A 275 15.65 -3.08 26.58
C PHE A 275 16.95 -3.18 27.38
N ASP A 276 17.66 -2.06 27.53
CA ASP A 276 18.83 -1.99 28.39
C ASP A 276 18.39 -1.81 29.84
N HIS A 277 18.49 -2.88 30.62
CA HIS A 277 17.98 -2.91 31.99
C HIS A 277 18.74 -1.98 32.96
N ILE A 278 19.93 -1.52 32.58
CA ILE A 278 20.74 -0.56 33.36
C ILE A 278 20.28 0.88 33.06
N LEU A 279 19.97 1.17 31.80
CA LEU A 279 19.49 2.49 31.38
C LEU A 279 17.97 2.67 31.57
N GLY A 280 17.22 1.57 31.73
CA GLY A 280 15.76 1.60 31.85
C GLY A 280 15.07 2.05 30.57
N LYS A 281 15.65 1.77 29.40
CA LYS A 281 15.09 2.18 28.10
C LYS A 281 15.53 1.25 26.97
N CYS A 282 14.80 1.30 25.87
CA CYS A 282 15.22 0.67 24.61
C CYS A 282 16.49 1.32 24.07
N PHE A 283 17.46 0.49 23.69
CA PHE A 283 18.75 0.87 23.15
C PHE A 283 19.14 -0.05 21.98
N PHE A 284 20.09 0.35 21.13
CA PHE A 284 20.48 -0.47 19.98
C PHE A 284 20.90 -1.88 20.40
N ALA A 285 20.38 -2.90 19.70
CA ALA A 285 20.53 -4.30 20.06
C ALA A 285 22.00 -4.74 20.23
N GLU A 286 22.91 -4.17 19.44
CA GLU A 286 24.35 -4.45 19.49
C GLU A 286 25.05 -3.98 20.77
N SER A 287 24.42 -3.10 21.55
CA SER A 287 25.01 -2.48 22.74
C SER A 287 24.11 -2.58 23.99
N ALA A 288 22.87 -3.03 23.84
CA ALA A 288 21.93 -3.13 24.93
C ALA A 288 22.33 -4.25 25.91
N ARG A 289 22.25 -3.95 27.21
CA ARG A 289 22.45 -4.96 28.26
C ARG A 289 21.11 -5.58 28.65
N CYS A 290 20.95 -6.83 28.28
CA CYS A 290 19.80 -7.66 28.65
C CYS A 290 19.90 -8.09 30.10
N PHE A 291 18.76 -8.24 30.79
CA PHE A 291 18.76 -8.67 32.19
C PHE A 291 19.37 -10.06 32.42
N ASN A 292 19.25 -10.95 31.43
CA ASN A 292 19.63 -12.36 31.54
C ASN A 292 20.87 -12.76 30.71
N GLN A 293 21.72 -11.78 30.31
CA GLN A 293 22.97 -11.99 29.55
C GLN A 293 24.11 -11.15 30.10
#